data_AF-A0A9D9QKX3-F1
#
_entry.id   AF-A0A9D9QKX3-F1
#
_cell.length_a   1.000
_cell.length_b   1.000
_cell.length_c   1.000
_cell.angle_alpha   90.00
_cell.angle_beta   90.00
_cell.angle_gamma   90.00
#
_symmetry.space_group_name_H-M   'P 1'
#
loop_
_entity.id
_entity.type
_entity.pdbx_description
1 polymer ?
#
loop_
_entity_poly.entity_id
_entity_poly.type
_entity_poly.pdbx_seq_one_letter_code
_entity_poly.pdbx_strand_id
1 'polypeptide(L)'
;MASPYQEFARKARERFLERQKKKAAGAGSGQYVFTAHSQYKMQQYGLSEQKVKSVMRNPRRREEGIVPNTVAVMQPPSVKRDALGKETWAQEIWVMFQLRPAIGQTGAPGLSSLGTSRYRIISAWRYPGVSPKRNPIPAEILREIEEESTFEEVEEVYL
;
A
#
# COMPACT_ATOMS: atom_id res chain seq x y z
N MET A 1 -2.49 -19.86 45.91
CA MET A 1 -2.90 -20.17 44.52
C MET A 1 -3.06 -18.85 43.78
N ALA A 2 -2.42 -18.67 42.62
CA ALA A 2 -2.65 -17.47 41.82
C ALA A 2 -4.10 -17.44 41.33
N SER A 3 -4.74 -16.27 41.36
CA SER A 3 -6.12 -16.12 40.90
C SER A 3 -6.19 -16.45 39.40
N PRO A 4 -7.22 -17.17 38.92
CA PRO A 4 -7.43 -17.43 37.49
C PRO A 4 -7.35 -16.18 36.60
N TYR A 5 -7.71 -15.02 37.16
CA TYR A 5 -7.60 -13.72 36.49
C TYR A 5 -6.15 -13.25 36.32
N GLN A 6 -5.29 -13.45 37.32
CA GLN A 6 -3.87 -13.08 37.25
C GLN A 6 -3.14 -13.92 36.19
N GLU A 7 -3.47 -15.20 36.09
CA GLU A 7 -2.97 -16.10 35.04
C GLU A 7 -3.41 -15.66 33.64
N PHE A 8 -4.68 -15.26 33.48
CA PHE A 8 -5.20 -14.70 32.24
C PHE A 8 -4.48 -13.40 31.85
N ALA A 9 -4.33 -12.47 32.79
CA ALA A 9 -3.66 -11.18 32.54
C ALA A 9 -2.17 -11.36 32.20
N ARG A 10 -1.47 -12.30 32.85
CA ARG A 10 -0.08 -12.64 32.54
C ARG A 10 0.05 -13.17 31.11
N LYS A 11 -0.74 -14.19 30.75
CA LYS A 11 -0.75 -14.78 29.40
C LYS A 11 -1.13 -13.75 28.32
N ALA A 12 -2.06 -12.84 28.62
CA ALA A 12 -2.44 -11.77 27.71
C ALA A 12 -1.28 -10.80 27.45
N ARG A 13 -0.52 -10.42 28.48
CA ARG A 13 0.67 -9.57 28.35
C ARG A 13 1.79 -10.27 27.58
N GLU A 14 2.07 -11.53 27.88
CA GLU A 14 3.08 -12.34 27.15
C GLU A 14 2.75 -12.41 25.65
N ARG A 15 1.51 -12.73 25.30
CA ARG A 15 1.04 -12.74 23.89
C ARG A 15 1.18 -11.38 23.22
N PHE A 16 0.89 -10.29 23.93
CA PHE A 16 1.05 -8.94 23.39
C PHE A 16 2.52 -8.61 23.09
N LEU A 17 3.43 -8.94 24.02
CA LEU A 17 4.87 -8.75 23.86
C LEU A 17 5.44 -9.60 22.74
N GLU A 18 5.03 -10.86 22.62
CA GLU A 18 5.39 -11.73 21.49
C GLU A 18 4.93 -11.14 20.15
N ARG A 19 3.71 -10.58 20.11
CA ARG A 19 3.19 -9.92 18.90
C ARG A 19 4.01 -8.67 18.56
N GLN A 20 4.40 -7.87 19.55
CA GLN A 20 5.28 -6.72 19.33
C GLN A 20 6.67 -7.15 18.84
N LYS A 21 7.26 -8.18 19.44
CA LYS A 21 8.57 -8.74 19.04
C LYS A 21 8.52 -9.31 17.62
N LYS A 22 7.46 -10.03 17.24
CA LYS A 22 7.23 -10.50 15.86
C LYS A 22 7.04 -9.37 14.87
N LYS A 23 6.36 -8.28 15.25
CA LYS A 23 6.20 -7.09 14.42
C LYS A 23 7.54 -6.38 14.19
N ALA A 24 8.35 -6.22 15.24
CA ALA A 24 9.69 -5.65 15.14
C ALA A 24 10.65 -6.52 14.31
N ALA A 25 10.50 -7.85 14.36
CA ALA A 25 11.27 -8.80 13.56
C ALA A 25 10.82 -8.92 12.09
N GLY A 26 9.87 -8.11 11.61
CA GLY A 26 9.49 -8.03 10.20
C GLY A 26 8.71 -9.23 9.63
N ALA A 27 8.38 -10.23 10.44
CA ALA A 27 7.77 -11.50 10.01
C ALA A 27 6.31 -11.38 9.47
N GLY A 28 5.73 -10.19 9.43
CA GLY A 28 4.36 -9.95 8.95
C GLY A 28 4.21 -8.83 7.91
N SER A 29 5.31 -8.18 7.49
CA SER A 29 5.29 -6.98 6.65
C SER A 29 6.18 -7.05 5.40
N GLY A 30 6.80 -8.19 5.12
CA GLY A 30 7.83 -8.29 4.08
C GLY A 30 7.37 -8.03 2.64
N GLN A 31 6.06 -7.96 2.37
CA GLN A 31 5.51 -7.79 1.03
C GLN A 31 5.20 -6.32 0.65
N TYR A 32 4.97 -5.43 1.64
CA TYR A 32 4.55 -4.04 1.36
C TYR A 32 5.45 -3.05 2.10
N VAL A 33 6.08 -2.16 1.34
CA VAL A 33 6.91 -1.06 1.83
C VAL A 33 6.18 0.25 1.52
N PHE A 34 5.95 1.08 2.55
CA PHE A 34 5.28 2.38 2.42
C PHE A 34 6.33 3.49 2.41
N THR A 35 6.34 4.34 1.37
CA THR A 35 7.17 5.56 1.33
C THR A 35 6.67 6.60 2.34
N ALA A 36 7.50 7.57 2.69
CA ALA A 36 7.11 8.71 3.52
C ALA A 36 5.90 9.44 2.91
N HIS A 37 5.93 9.68 1.59
CA HIS A 37 4.80 10.28 0.87
C HIS A 37 3.50 9.48 1.01
N SER A 38 3.55 8.14 0.85
CA SER A 38 2.35 7.31 1.01
C SER A 38 1.76 7.42 2.41
N GLN A 39 2.61 7.46 3.45
CA GLN A 39 2.19 7.61 4.83
C GLN A 39 1.55 8.98 5.08
N TYR A 40 2.15 10.04 4.53
CA TYR A 40 1.59 11.40 4.60
C TYR A 40 0.20 11.47 3.96
N LYS A 41 0.04 10.97 2.73
CA LYS A 41 -1.26 10.98 2.04
C LYS A 41 -2.29 10.10 2.75
N MET A 42 -1.85 8.99 3.31
CA MET A 42 -2.72 8.15 4.15
C MET A 42 -3.25 8.92 5.36
N GLN A 43 -2.43 9.73 6.03
CA GLN A 43 -2.88 10.60 7.12
C GLN A 43 -3.86 11.67 6.60
N GLN A 44 -3.51 12.35 5.51
CA GLN A 44 -4.35 13.40 4.90
C GLN A 44 -5.76 12.89 4.54
N TYR A 45 -5.87 11.69 3.98
CA TYR A 45 -7.14 11.12 3.52
C TYR A 45 -7.79 10.13 4.51
N GLY A 46 -7.23 9.97 5.71
CA GLY A 46 -7.73 9.02 6.72
C GLY A 46 -7.76 7.57 6.20
N LEU A 47 -6.69 7.13 5.55
CA LEU A 47 -6.53 5.78 5.01
C LEU A 47 -5.63 4.95 5.93
N SER A 48 -6.12 3.79 6.38
CA SER A 48 -5.30 2.83 7.12
C SER A 48 -4.48 1.95 6.18
N GLU A 49 -3.35 1.43 6.65
CA GLU A 49 -2.55 0.48 5.87
C GLU A 49 -3.37 -0.73 5.41
N GLN A 50 -4.29 -1.20 6.26
CA GLN A 50 -5.16 -2.32 5.92
C GLN A 50 -6.09 -1.97 4.75
N LYS A 51 -6.59 -0.73 4.70
CA LYS A 51 -7.41 -0.26 3.59
C LYS A 51 -6.59 -0.22 2.29
N VAL A 52 -5.38 0.34 2.34
CA VAL A 52 -4.47 0.37 1.18
C VAL A 52 -4.17 -1.06 0.68
N LYS A 53 -3.80 -1.97 1.58
CA LYS A 53 -3.56 -3.38 1.26
C LYS A 53 -4.81 -4.08 0.71
N SER A 54 -6.02 -3.69 1.15
CA SER A 54 -7.27 -4.23 0.60
C SER A 54 -7.49 -3.83 -0.85
N VAL A 55 -7.26 -2.55 -1.17
CA VAL A 55 -7.38 -2.02 -2.54
C VAL A 55 -6.41 -2.76 -3.47
N MET A 56 -5.18 -3.02 -3.02
CA MET A 56 -4.18 -3.75 -3.79
C MET A 56 -4.52 -5.23 -4.02
N ARG A 57 -5.18 -5.88 -3.05
CA ARG A 57 -5.54 -7.30 -3.16
C ARG A 57 -6.69 -7.53 -4.14
N ASN A 58 -7.73 -6.71 -4.05
CA ASN A 58 -8.95 -6.86 -4.84
C ASN A 58 -9.31 -5.53 -5.52
N PRO A 59 -8.48 -5.07 -6.48
CA PRO A 59 -8.75 -3.84 -7.19
C PRO A 59 -9.93 -4.02 -8.15
N ARG A 60 -10.77 -3.00 -8.26
CA ARG A 60 -11.80 -2.93 -9.30
C ARG A 60 -11.27 -2.41 -10.62
N ARG A 61 -10.28 -1.52 -10.56
CA ARG A 61 -9.62 -0.94 -11.73
C ARG A 61 -8.11 -0.96 -11.52
N ARG A 62 -7.38 -1.23 -12.61
CA ARG A 62 -5.92 -1.19 -12.69
C ARG A 62 -5.55 -0.32 -13.87
N GLU A 63 -4.66 0.65 -13.65
CA GLU A 63 -4.14 1.57 -14.63
C GLU A 63 -2.61 1.45 -14.62
N GLU A 64 -2.04 1.16 -15.79
CA GLU A 64 -0.61 0.97 -15.98
C GLU A 64 -0.07 2.09 -16.87
N GLY A 65 1.16 2.56 -16.62
CA GLY A 65 1.88 3.45 -17.55
C GLY A 65 1.50 4.93 -17.50
N ILE A 66 0.86 5.42 -16.44
CA ILE A 66 0.66 6.87 -16.24
C ILE A 66 1.98 7.53 -15.80
N VAL A 67 2.70 6.88 -14.88
CA VAL A 67 4.09 7.20 -14.52
C VAL A 67 4.95 5.97 -14.83
N PRO A 68 6.14 6.11 -15.44
CA PRO A 68 6.98 4.97 -15.82
C PRO A 68 7.19 3.97 -14.67
N ASN A 69 7.04 2.68 -14.96
CA ASN A 69 7.22 1.57 -14.00
C ASN A 69 6.28 1.58 -12.78
N THR A 70 5.20 2.35 -12.82
CA THR A 70 4.19 2.39 -11.75
C THR A 70 2.88 1.75 -12.18
N VAL A 71 2.15 1.24 -11.18
CA VAL A 71 0.79 0.72 -11.33
C VAL A 71 -0.09 1.46 -10.34
N ALA A 72 -1.20 2.01 -10.84
CA ALA A 72 -2.23 2.61 -10.03
C ALA A 72 -3.46 1.68 -10.00
N VAL A 73 -3.96 1.38 -8.80
CA VAL A 73 -5.14 0.53 -8.61
C VAL A 73 -6.19 1.25 -7.79
N MET A 74 -7.44 0.89 -8.02
CA MET A 74 -8.57 1.55 -7.38
C MET A 74 -9.65 0.59 -6.93
N GLN A 75 -10.25 0.93 -5.78
CA GLN A 75 -11.49 0.31 -5.29
C GLN A 75 -12.39 1.37 -4.63
N PRO A 76 -13.71 1.39 -4.90
CA PRO A 76 -14.65 2.21 -4.15
C PRO A 76 -14.85 1.63 -2.73
N PRO A 77 -14.90 2.47 -1.68
CA PRO A 77 -15.10 1.99 -0.31
C PRO A 77 -16.50 1.44 -0.06
N SER A 78 -17.50 1.93 -0.82
CA SER A 78 -18.89 1.50 -0.76
C SER A 78 -19.51 1.65 -2.14
N VAL A 79 -20.18 0.60 -2.58
CA VAL A 79 -20.90 0.55 -3.86
C VAL A 79 -22.38 0.51 -3.55
N LYS A 80 -23.13 1.45 -4.13
CA LYS A 80 -24.59 1.50 -4.10
C LYS A 80 -25.13 0.96 -5.42
N ARG A 81 -26.37 0.48 -5.40
CA ARG A 81 -27.08 0.03 -6.59
C ARG A 81 -28.32 0.87 -6.78
N ASP A 82 -28.49 1.40 -7.97
CA ASP A 82 -29.69 2.14 -8.35
C ASP A 82 -30.85 1.16 -8.64
N ALA A 83 -32.06 1.69 -8.80
CA ALA A 83 -33.27 0.91 -9.12
C ALA A 83 -33.13 0.07 -10.42
N LEU A 84 -32.23 0.48 -11.31
CA LEU A 84 -31.90 -0.20 -12.57
C LEU A 84 -30.77 -1.25 -12.42
N GLY A 85 -30.31 -1.52 -11.19
CA GLY A 85 -29.22 -2.44 -10.89
C GLY A 85 -27.81 -1.91 -11.20
N LYS A 86 -27.70 -0.65 -11.65
CA LYS A 86 -26.41 -0.02 -11.96
C LYS A 86 -25.63 0.29 -10.68
N GLU A 87 -24.35 -0.07 -10.67
CA GLU A 87 -23.45 0.21 -9.55
C GLU A 87 -22.94 1.67 -9.59
N THR A 88 -23.10 2.37 -8.48
CA THR A 88 -22.67 3.77 -8.29
C THR A 88 -21.87 3.93 -7.00
N TRP A 89 -20.92 4.86 -6.97
CA TRP A 89 -20.13 5.16 -5.78
C TRP A 89 -19.85 6.65 -5.66
N ALA A 90 -19.72 7.12 -4.42
CA ALA A 90 -19.47 8.53 -4.12
C ALA A 90 -17.98 8.88 -4.12
N GLN A 91 -17.11 7.89 -3.93
CA GLN A 91 -15.67 8.08 -3.81
C GLN A 91 -14.92 6.84 -4.30
N GLU A 92 -13.66 7.04 -4.66
CA GLU A 92 -12.72 6.00 -5.01
C GLU A 92 -11.47 6.10 -4.13
N ILE A 93 -10.90 4.96 -3.77
CA ILE A 93 -9.59 4.92 -3.10
C ILE A 93 -8.58 4.42 -4.12
N TRP A 94 -7.59 5.25 -4.39
CA TRP A 94 -6.49 4.99 -5.30
C TRP A 94 -5.23 4.66 -4.53
N VAL A 95 -4.46 3.71 -5.05
CA VAL A 95 -3.15 3.33 -4.53
C VAL A 95 -2.21 3.21 -5.72
N MET A 96 -1.09 3.93 -5.67
CA MET A 96 -0.03 3.85 -6.65
C MET A 96 1.19 3.18 -6.05
N PHE A 97 1.76 2.22 -6.76
CA PHE A 97 2.90 1.45 -6.30
C PHE A 97 3.82 1.01 -7.44
N GLN A 98 5.06 0.68 -7.09
CA GLN A 98 6.03 0.00 -7.93
C GLN A 98 6.14 -1.46 -7.51
N LEU A 99 6.28 -2.34 -8.49
CA LEU A 99 6.63 -3.74 -8.27
C LEU A 99 8.16 -3.85 -8.25
N ARG A 100 8.75 -4.08 -7.08
CA ARG A 100 10.19 -4.37 -6.97
C ARG A 100 10.37 -5.89 -7.01
N PRO A 101 11.17 -6.44 -7.94
CA PRO A 101 11.59 -7.83 -7.83
C PRO A 101 12.37 -8.00 -6.52
N ALA A 102 12.22 -9.15 -5.86
CA ALA A 102 13.00 -9.44 -4.67
C ALA A 102 14.51 -9.37 -5.02
N ILE A 103 15.25 -8.53 -4.29
CA ILE A 103 16.70 -8.39 -4.43
C ILE A 103 17.32 -9.80 -4.34
N GLY A 104 17.92 -10.25 -5.45
CA GLY A 104 18.36 -11.63 -5.66
C GLY A 104 18.33 -12.10 -7.12
N GLN A 105 17.84 -11.30 -8.07
CA GLN A 105 17.79 -11.66 -9.51
C GLN A 105 18.78 -10.91 -10.40
N THR A 106 19.87 -10.37 -9.86
CA THR A 106 21.01 -9.97 -10.70
C THR A 106 21.98 -11.16 -10.78
N GLY A 107 21.78 -12.07 -11.75
CA GLY A 107 22.89 -12.91 -12.22
C GLY A 107 22.64 -14.30 -12.80
N ALA A 108 21.46 -14.95 -12.68
CA ALA A 108 21.32 -16.32 -13.21
C ALA A 108 19.90 -16.66 -13.69
N PRO A 109 19.68 -16.92 -15.00
CA PRO A 109 18.44 -17.51 -15.49
C PRO A 109 18.42 -19.00 -15.11
N GLY A 110 17.60 -19.39 -14.13
CA GLY A 110 17.37 -20.81 -13.86
C GLY A 110 17.05 -21.21 -12.43
N LEU A 111 17.19 -20.32 -11.44
CA LEU A 111 16.83 -20.64 -10.05
C LEU A 111 15.74 -19.69 -9.55
N SER A 112 14.49 -20.16 -9.62
CA SER A 112 13.32 -19.52 -9.01
C SER A 112 13.45 -19.54 -7.50
N SER A 113 14.24 -18.61 -6.95
CA SER A 113 14.20 -18.34 -5.53
C SER A 113 12.79 -17.85 -5.21
N LEU A 114 12.21 -18.41 -4.16
CA LEU A 114 10.86 -18.18 -3.64
C LEU A 114 10.72 -16.75 -3.05
N GLY A 115 11.27 -15.74 -3.72
CA GLY A 115 11.27 -14.35 -3.29
C GLY A 115 9.91 -13.74 -3.52
N THR A 116 9.20 -13.40 -2.45
CA THR A 116 7.96 -12.61 -2.53
C THR A 116 8.27 -11.26 -3.14
N SER A 117 7.68 -10.95 -4.30
CA SER A 117 7.74 -9.61 -4.90
C SER A 117 7.32 -8.56 -3.87
N ARG A 118 8.14 -7.51 -3.71
CA ARG A 118 7.87 -6.43 -2.77
C ARG A 118 7.15 -5.30 -3.49
N TYR A 119 6.04 -4.87 -2.94
CA TYR A 119 5.34 -3.69 -3.42
C TYR A 119 5.85 -2.46 -2.68
N ARG A 120 6.40 -1.50 -3.42
CA ARG A 120 6.74 -0.17 -2.90
C ARG A 120 5.55 0.75 -3.17
N ILE A 121 4.79 1.06 -2.14
CA ILE A 121 3.62 1.94 -2.20
C ILE A 121 4.13 3.38 -2.18
N ILE A 122 3.86 4.12 -3.26
CA ILE A 122 4.33 5.49 -3.45
C ILE A 122 3.31 6.48 -2.91
N SER A 123 2.04 6.32 -3.28
CA SER A 123 0.98 7.26 -2.88
C SER A 123 -0.37 6.56 -2.74
N ALA A 124 -1.26 7.13 -1.93
CA ALA A 124 -2.63 6.66 -1.76
C ALA A 124 -3.57 7.84 -1.49
N TRP A 125 -4.64 7.98 -2.26
CA TRP A 125 -5.55 9.12 -2.17
C TRP A 125 -7.01 8.74 -2.35
N ARG A 126 -7.90 9.66 -1.98
CA ARG A 126 -9.33 9.57 -2.26
C ARG A 126 -9.67 10.48 -3.44
N TYR A 127 -10.44 9.96 -4.38
CA TYR A 127 -11.01 10.73 -5.47
C TYR A 127 -12.52 10.91 -5.24
N PRO A 128 -13.07 12.14 -5.33
CA PRO A 128 -14.51 12.36 -5.22
C PRO A 128 -15.22 11.94 -6.50
N GLY A 129 -16.17 11.01 -6.39
CA GLY A 129 -16.93 10.47 -7.52
C GLY A 129 -16.15 9.41 -8.31
N VAL A 130 -16.30 9.44 -9.64
CA VAL A 130 -15.68 8.49 -10.57
C VAL A 130 -14.51 9.17 -11.29
N SER A 131 -13.31 8.60 -11.20
CA SER A 131 -12.15 9.21 -11.84
C SER A 131 -12.14 8.99 -13.35
N PRO A 132 -11.55 9.93 -14.13
CA PRO A 132 -11.43 9.80 -15.58
C PRO A 132 -10.66 8.54 -15.98
N LYS A 133 -11.00 7.97 -17.15
CA LYS A 133 -10.37 6.73 -17.63
C LYS A 133 -8.88 6.89 -17.97
N ARG A 134 -8.46 8.05 -18.46
CA ARG A 134 -7.08 8.27 -18.96
C ARG A 134 -6.21 9.15 -18.06
N ASN A 135 -6.79 9.86 -17.10
CA ASN A 135 -6.05 10.71 -16.17
C ASN A 135 -6.67 10.65 -14.76
N PRO A 136 -6.56 9.50 -14.06
CA PRO A 136 -7.10 9.32 -12.72
C PRO A 136 -6.21 9.91 -11.62
N ILE A 137 -4.96 10.32 -11.95
CA ILE A 137 -4.01 10.87 -10.98
C ILE A 137 -4.20 12.40 -10.94
N PRO A 138 -4.56 12.96 -9.78
CA PRO A 138 -4.64 14.40 -9.64
C PRO A 138 -3.28 15.09 -9.89
N ALA A 139 -3.31 16.30 -10.46
CA ALA A 139 -2.10 17.01 -10.86
C ALA A 139 -1.17 17.34 -9.69
N GLU A 140 -1.72 17.53 -8.49
CA GLU A 140 -0.95 17.72 -7.27
C GLU A 140 -0.11 16.50 -6.93
N ILE A 141 -0.63 15.29 -7.13
CA ILE A 141 0.11 14.05 -6.85
C ILE A 141 1.24 13.89 -7.87
N LEU A 142 1.01 14.22 -9.15
CA LEU A 142 2.05 14.17 -10.18
C LEU A 142 3.22 15.11 -9.88
N ARG A 143 2.92 16.36 -9.49
CA ARG A 143 3.94 17.34 -9.10
C ARG A 143 4.75 16.88 -7.90
N GLU A 144 4.09 16.35 -6.88
CA GLU A 144 4.77 15.87 -5.67
C GLU A 144 5.68 14.66 -5.97
N ILE A 145 5.29 13.78 -6.91
CA ILE A 145 6.13 12.65 -7.33
C ILE A 145 7.36 13.15 -8.09
N GLU A 146 7.22 14.13 -8.98
CA GLU A 146 8.33 14.72 -9.75
C GLU A 146 9.33 15.43 -8.82
N GLU A 147 8.82 16.18 -7.85
CA GLU A 147 9.61 16.80 -6.78
C GLU A 147 10.31 15.73 -5.92
N GLU A 148 9.66 14.62 -5.56
CA GLU A 148 10.25 13.52 -4.76
C GLU A 148 11.29 12.69 -5.55
N SER A 149 11.07 12.42 -6.84
CA SER A 149 12.06 11.74 -7.69
C SER A 149 13.36 12.53 -7.82
N THR A 150 13.26 13.86 -7.75
CA THR A 150 14.42 14.76 -7.79
C THR A 150 15.27 14.63 -6.52
N PHE A 151 14.68 14.26 -5.37
CA PHE A 151 15.41 14.10 -4.11
C PHE A 151 16.08 12.71 -3.96
N GLU A 152 15.50 11.64 -4.54
CA GLU A 152 16.09 10.29 -4.45
C GLU A 152 17.31 10.11 -5.38
N GLU A 153 17.34 10.74 -6.56
CA GLU A 153 18.52 10.66 -7.45
C GLU A 153 19.75 11.35 -6.84
N VAL A 154 19.55 12.40 -6.05
CA VAL A 154 20.65 13.12 -5.40
C VAL A 154 21.25 12.31 -4.25
N GLU A 155 20.50 11.41 -3.62
CA GLU A 155 21.04 10.56 -2.54
C GLU A 155 21.85 9.37 -3.07
N GLU A 156 21.52 8.87 -4.28
CA GLU A 156 22.23 7.76 -4.94
C GLU A 156 23.53 8.21 -5.64
N VAL A 157 23.68 9.49 -6.01
CA VAL A 157 24.92 10.03 -6.60
C VAL A 157 25.99 10.39 -5.55
N TYR A 158 25.61 10.48 -4.26
CA TYR A 158 26.52 10.83 -3.16
C TYR A 158 26.87 9.64 -2.24
N LEU A 159 26.57 8.41 -2.67
CA LEU A 159 26.99 7.14 -2.04
C LEU A 159 27.96 6.37 -2.94
#